data_AF-A0AAX4FGJ7-F1
#
_entry.id   AF-A0AAX4FGJ7-F1
#
_cell.length_a   1.000
_cell.length_b   1.000
_cell.length_c   1.000
_cell.angle_alpha   90.00
_cell.angle_beta   90.00
_cell.angle_gamma   90.00
#
_symmetry.space_group_name_H-M   'P 1'
#
loop_
_entity.id
_entity.type
_entity.pdbx_description
1 polymer ?
#
loop_
_entity_poly.entity_id
_entity_poly.type
_entity_poly.pdbx_seq_one_letter_code
_entity_poly.pdbx_strand_id
1 'polypeptide(L)'
;MDRPFTQDHFLEMATPIRSGRDGPFFRALDLMLTGRQDFQLAEAAAAWKREAFMNLSQAFAGCQANHRPRNQALRDGGDVLVRDILPVLRPDVVLLGRTAWRFFSHGEPHPGLEPFCAQQVNRGESKRRYIEAREVWSLHYEGTRP
;
A
#
# COMPACT_ATOMS: atom_id res chain seq x y z
N MET A 1 7.96 -8.75 -26.30
CA MET A 1 8.02 -9.14 -24.87
C MET A 1 8.20 -7.85 -24.10
N ASP A 2 7.12 -7.37 -23.50
CA ASP A 2 7.05 -6.00 -23.02
C ASP A 2 7.41 -5.97 -21.53
N ARG A 3 8.37 -5.11 -21.16
CA ARG A 3 8.75 -4.71 -19.77
C ARG A 3 9.88 -5.50 -19.09
N PRO A 4 11.11 -5.54 -19.66
CA PRO A 4 12.25 -6.23 -19.05
C PRO A 4 12.61 -5.68 -17.66
N PHE A 5 12.57 -4.35 -17.46
CA PHE A 5 12.85 -3.76 -16.15
C PHE A 5 11.89 -4.25 -15.05
N THR A 6 10.59 -4.34 -15.35
CA THR A 6 9.58 -4.81 -14.38
C THR A 6 9.80 -6.29 -14.09
N GLN A 7 10.09 -7.10 -15.11
CA GLN A 7 10.34 -8.53 -14.93
C GLN A 7 11.58 -8.77 -14.08
N ASP A 8 12.69 -8.10 -14.36
CA ASP A 8 13.93 -8.28 -13.61
C ASP A 8 13.81 -7.76 -12.17
N HIS A 9 13.20 -6.59 -11.98
CA HIS A 9 13.09 -5.94 -10.67
C HIS A 9 12.09 -6.64 -9.74
N PHE A 10 11.05 -7.25 -10.30
CA PHE A 10 10.00 -7.94 -9.55
C PHE A 10 10.00 -9.45 -9.79
N LEU A 11 11.11 -10.03 -10.27
CA LEU A 11 11.21 -11.46 -10.57
C LEU A 11 10.86 -12.31 -9.35
N GLU A 12 11.28 -11.87 -8.17
CA GLU A 12 10.97 -12.53 -6.89
C GLU A 12 9.46 -12.51 -6.59
N MET A 13 8.71 -11.49 -7.04
CA MET A 13 7.25 -11.44 -6.97
C MET A 13 6.55 -12.37 -7.97
N ALA A 14 7.24 -12.76 -9.05
CA ALA A 14 6.67 -13.65 -10.06
C ALA A 14 6.67 -15.12 -9.61
N THR A 15 7.38 -15.45 -8.53
CA THR A 15 7.41 -16.82 -7.99
C THR A 15 6.46 -16.94 -6.79
N PRO A 16 5.68 -18.03 -6.69
CA PRO A 16 4.77 -18.25 -5.56
C PRO A 16 5.51 -18.68 -4.28
N ILE A 17 6.85 -18.74 -4.29
CA ILE A 17 7.67 -19.31 -3.22
C ILE A 17 8.30 -18.18 -2.41
N ARG A 18 7.74 -17.90 -1.24
CA ARG A 18 8.33 -17.01 -0.23
C ARG A 18 9.56 -17.67 0.37
N SER A 19 10.66 -16.94 0.46
CA SER A 19 11.92 -17.45 1.00
C SER A 19 12.50 -16.53 2.06
N GLY A 20 13.35 -17.07 2.94
CA GLY A 20 14.12 -16.24 3.88
C GLY A 20 15.14 -15.30 3.21
N ARG A 21 15.28 -15.35 1.88
CA ARG A 21 16.13 -14.46 1.08
C ARG A 21 15.36 -13.31 0.45
N ASP A 22 14.04 -13.26 0.62
CA ASP A 22 13.20 -12.19 0.09
C ASP A 22 13.73 -10.83 0.59
N GLY A 23 13.82 -9.85 -0.32
CA GLY A 23 14.42 -8.56 -0.02
C GLY A 23 13.76 -7.78 1.14
N PRO A 24 14.39 -6.70 1.65
CA PRO A 24 13.94 -5.95 2.82
C PRO A 24 12.48 -5.46 2.76
N PHE A 25 11.97 -5.23 1.55
CA PHE A 25 10.58 -4.87 1.29
C PHE A 25 9.59 -5.93 1.78
N PHE A 26 9.81 -7.19 1.42
CA PHE A 26 8.92 -8.28 1.78
C PHE A 26 8.94 -8.59 3.26
N ARG A 27 10.12 -8.50 3.88
CA ARG A 27 10.25 -8.65 5.33
C ARG A 27 9.50 -7.56 6.10
N ALA A 28 9.50 -6.33 5.59
CA ALA A 28 8.75 -5.23 6.18
C ALA A 28 7.22 -5.43 6.03
N LEU A 29 6.77 -5.93 4.88
CA LEU A 29 5.36 -6.29 4.67
C LEU A 29 4.91 -7.43 5.57
N ASP A 30 5.71 -8.49 5.70
CA ASP A 30 5.39 -9.61 6.60
C ASP A 30 5.33 -9.16 8.06
N LEU A 31 6.24 -8.28 8.48
CA LEU A 31 6.20 -7.66 9.81
C LEU A 31 4.93 -6.82 10.00
N MET A 32 4.54 -6.03 9.00
CA MET A 32 3.32 -5.21 9.05
C MET A 32 2.07 -6.10 9.17
N LEU A 33 2.04 -7.20 8.43
CA LEU A 33 0.92 -8.14 8.38
C LEU A 33 0.78 -8.99 9.63
N THR A 34 1.90 -9.46 10.17
CA THR A 34 1.92 -10.38 11.33
C THR A 34 2.08 -9.65 12.66
N GLY A 35 2.57 -8.40 12.64
CA GLY A 35 2.89 -7.63 13.84
C GLY A 35 4.07 -8.17 14.65
N ARG A 36 4.82 -9.15 14.13
CA ARG A 36 5.89 -9.86 14.86
C ARG A 36 7.18 -9.90 14.05
N GLN A 37 8.33 -10.03 14.72
CA GLN A 37 9.63 -10.18 14.03
C GLN A 37 10.03 -11.64 13.78
N ASP A 38 9.43 -12.56 14.54
CA ASP A 38 9.68 -14.00 14.56
C ASP A 38 8.56 -14.80 13.85
N PHE A 39 7.86 -14.17 12.91
CA PHE A 39 6.79 -14.82 12.14
C PHE A 39 7.30 -16.05 11.39
N GLN A 40 6.43 -17.04 11.26
CA GLN A 40 6.67 -18.16 10.36
C GLN A 40 6.28 -17.75 8.93
N LEU A 41 7.06 -18.15 7.92
CA LEU A 41 6.76 -17.79 6.52
C LEU A 41 5.36 -18.24 6.08
N ALA A 42 4.88 -19.37 6.59
CA ALA A 42 3.54 -19.88 6.29
C ALA A 42 2.42 -18.98 6.87
N GLU A 43 2.64 -18.40 8.05
CA GLU A 43 1.71 -17.46 8.67
C GLU A 43 1.68 -16.15 7.90
N ALA A 44 2.84 -15.62 7.53
CA ALA A 44 2.93 -14.45 6.67
C ALA A 44 2.20 -14.70 5.34
N ALA A 45 2.49 -15.80 4.64
CA ALA A 45 1.82 -16.16 3.39
C ALA A 45 0.29 -16.31 3.53
N ALA A 46 -0.21 -16.74 4.69
CA ALA A 46 -1.65 -16.78 4.95
C ALA A 46 -2.25 -15.37 5.10
N ALA A 47 -1.53 -14.43 5.72
CA ALA A 47 -1.95 -13.05 5.87
C ALA A 47 -2.05 -12.32 4.52
N TRP A 48 -1.11 -12.58 3.59
CA TRP A 48 -1.14 -12.04 2.22
C TRP A 48 -2.43 -12.34 1.44
N LYS A 49 -3.16 -13.42 1.78
CA LYS A 49 -4.46 -13.73 1.16
C LYS A 49 -5.55 -12.71 1.47
N ARG A 50 -5.33 -11.85 2.47
CA ARG A 50 -6.27 -10.81 2.91
C ARG A 50 -5.88 -9.42 2.41
N GLU A 51 -4.83 -9.32 1.61
CA GLU A 51 -4.36 -8.05 1.06
C GLU A 51 -4.72 -7.92 -0.41
N ALA A 52 -4.98 -6.68 -0.82
CA ALA A 52 -5.11 -6.30 -2.21
C ALA A 52 -4.13 -5.19 -2.53
N PHE A 53 -3.44 -5.32 -3.67
CA PHE A 53 -2.52 -4.30 -4.18
C PHE A 53 -3.13 -3.60 -5.38
N MET A 54 -3.03 -2.28 -5.38
CA MET A 54 -3.35 -1.49 -6.56
C MET A 54 -2.44 -0.27 -6.66
N ASN A 55 -2.17 0.13 -7.89
CA ASN A 55 -1.63 1.46 -8.15
C ASN A 55 -2.79 2.46 -8.16
N LEU A 56 -2.56 3.71 -7.71
CA LEU A 56 -3.60 4.74 -7.81
C LEU A 56 -3.88 5.07 -9.27
N SER A 57 -2.85 5.36 -10.07
CA SER A 57 -2.99 5.56 -11.51
C SER A 57 -3.31 4.24 -12.21
N GLN A 58 -4.46 4.18 -12.88
CA GLN A 58 -4.82 3.07 -13.77
C GLN A 58 -4.22 3.23 -15.18
N ALA A 59 -3.76 4.43 -15.52
CA ALA A 59 -3.10 4.70 -16.79
C ALA A 59 -1.66 4.19 -16.78
N PHE A 60 -1.22 3.62 -17.92
CA PHE A 60 0.16 3.20 -18.12
C PHE A 60 1.10 4.42 -18.13
N ALA A 61 2.05 4.44 -17.20
CA ALA A 61 3.03 5.53 -17.08
C ALA A 61 4.26 5.35 -17.98
N GLY A 62 4.55 4.13 -18.43
CA GLY A 62 5.72 3.80 -19.25
C GLY A 62 6.55 2.62 -18.71
N CYS A 63 7.68 2.31 -19.36
CA CYS A 63 8.51 1.13 -19.08
C CYS A 63 9.87 1.41 -18.41
N GLN A 64 10.14 2.64 -17.97
CA GLN A 64 11.42 3.04 -17.36
C GLN A 64 11.24 3.55 -15.94
N ALA A 65 12.29 3.42 -15.11
CA ALA A 65 12.26 3.75 -13.68
C ALA A 65 11.96 5.22 -13.35
N ASN A 66 12.19 6.14 -14.30
CA ASN A 66 11.92 7.57 -14.17
C ASN A 66 10.55 7.98 -14.75
N HIS A 67 9.83 7.08 -15.41
CA HIS A 67 8.50 7.36 -15.92
C HIS A 67 7.49 7.52 -14.77
N ARG A 68 6.66 8.55 -14.86
CA ARG A 68 5.69 8.91 -13.81
C ARG A 68 4.31 9.09 -14.45
N PRO A 69 3.23 8.66 -13.78
CA PRO A 69 1.88 8.97 -14.24
C PRO A 69 1.67 10.48 -14.20
N ARG A 70 0.81 10.99 -15.08
CA ARG A 70 0.37 12.39 -15.04
C ARG A 70 -0.47 12.61 -13.79
N ASN A 71 -0.43 13.83 -13.23
CA ASN A 71 -1.22 14.18 -12.05
C ASN A 71 -2.71 13.91 -12.24
N GLN A 72 -3.26 14.15 -13.43
CA GLN A 72 -4.67 13.87 -13.73
C GLN A 72 -4.99 12.37 -13.59
N ALA A 73 -4.13 11.49 -14.11
CA ALA A 73 -4.33 10.04 -13.99
C ALA A 73 -4.31 9.55 -12.53
N LEU A 74 -3.59 10.23 -11.64
CA LEU A 74 -3.63 9.95 -10.21
C LEU A 74 -4.96 10.40 -9.57
N ARG A 75 -5.49 11.56 -9.97
CA ARG A 75 -6.79 12.06 -9.49
C ARG A 75 -7.93 11.15 -9.96
N ASP A 76 -7.98 10.86 -11.26
CA ASP A 76 -8.97 9.96 -11.86
C ASP A 76 -8.91 8.57 -11.22
N GLY A 77 -7.69 8.12 -10.89
CA GLY A 77 -7.45 6.88 -10.16
C GLY A 77 -8.07 6.85 -8.75
N GLY A 78 -8.14 8.00 -8.08
CA GLY A 78 -8.85 8.15 -6.80
C GLY A 78 -10.35 7.93 -6.95
N ASP A 79 -10.95 8.44 -8.03
CA ASP A 79 -12.37 8.23 -8.32
C ASP A 79 -12.68 6.76 -8.58
N VAL A 80 -11.82 6.07 -9.34
CA VAL A 80 -11.94 4.62 -9.59
C VAL A 80 -11.82 3.83 -8.28
N LEU A 81 -10.85 4.16 -7.42
CA LEU A 81 -10.71 3.52 -6.12
C LEU A 81 -12.02 3.58 -5.33
N VAL A 82 -12.58 4.78 -5.18
CA VAL A 82 -13.76 5.01 -4.33
C VAL A 82 -15.04 4.47 -4.93
N ARG A 83 -15.25 4.66 -6.23
CA ARG A 83 -16.51 4.26 -6.89
C ARG A 83 -16.56 2.77 -7.23
N ASP A 84 -15.44 2.20 -7.67
CA ASP A 84 -15.48 0.89 -8.34
C ASP A 84 -14.80 -0.20 -7.51
N ILE A 85 -13.78 0.14 -6.71
CA ILE A 85 -12.94 -0.86 -6.01
C ILE A 85 -13.36 -1.04 -4.54
N LEU A 86 -13.45 0.05 -3.78
CA LEU A 86 -13.78 -0.01 -2.35
C LEU A 86 -15.14 -0.69 -2.08
N PRO A 87 -16.22 -0.45 -2.85
CA PRO A 87 -17.50 -1.12 -2.62
C PRO A 87 -17.44 -2.64 -2.76
N VAL A 88 -16.53 -3.14 -3.61
CA VAL A 88 -16.35 -4.58 -3.87
C VAL A 88 -15.44 -5.22 -2.82
N LEU A 89 -14.28 -4.61 -2.56
CA LEU A 89 -13.28 -5.18 -1.65
C LEU A 89 -13.61 -4.96 -0.18
N ARG A 90 -14.31 -3.87 0.14
CA ARG A 90 -14.70 -3.45 1.50
C ARG A 90 -13.55 -3.60 2.51
N PRO A 91 -12.36 -3.00 2.25
CA PRO A 91 -11.22 -3.17 3.13
C PRO A 91 -11.44 -2.44 4.47
N ASP A 92 -10.90 -3.02 5.54
CA ASP A 92 -10.88 -2.38 6.86
C ASP A 92 -9.91 -1.19 6.91
N VAL A 93 -8.80 -1.28 6.16
CA VAL A 93 -7.73 -0.27 6.13
C VAL A 93 -7.22 -0.11 4.70
N VAL A 94 -6.98 1.14 4.31
CA VAL A 94 -6.32 1.48 3.04
C VAL A 94 -5.01 2.22 3.33
N LEU A 95 -3.91 1.70 2.80
CA LEU A 95 -2.59 2.33 2.91
C LEU A 95 -2.22 3.04 1.61
N LEU A 96 -1.99 4.35 1.69
CA LEU A 96 -1.63 5.17 0.53
C LEU A 96 -0.21 5.71 0.66
N GLY A 97 0.60 5.51 -0.39
CA GLY A 97 1.91 6.14 -0.49
C GLY A 97 1.80 7.66 -0.57
N ARG A 98 2.85 8.38 -0.13
CA ARG A 98 2.85 9.86 -0.06
C ARG A 98 2.39 10.55 -1.34
N THR A 99 2.84 10.07 -2.51
CA THR A 99 2.45 10.67 -3.80
C THR A 99 0.98 10.43 -4.10
N ALA A 100 0.48 9.22 -3.88
CA ALA A 100 -0.94 8.89 -4.05
C ALA A 100 -1.79 9.77 -3.12
N TRP A 101 -1.40 9.88 -1.85
CA TRP A 101 -2.08 10.71 -0.86
C TRP A 101 -2.22 12.18 -1.28
N ARG A 102 -1.18 12.78 -1.84
CA ARG A 102 -1.20 14.20 -2.27
C ARG A 102 -2.22 14.51 -3.36
N PHE A 103 -2.61 13.53 -4.16
CA PHE A 103 -3.56 13.70 -5.26
C PHE A 103 -4.92 13.06 -4.99
N PHE A 104 -5.04 12.36 -3.86
CA PHE A 104 -6.28 11.77 -3.42
C PHE A 104 -7.18 12.85 -2.82
N SER A 105 -8.44 12.89 -3.25
CA SER A 105 -9.39 13.96 -2.89
C SER A 105 -10.66 13.45 -2.22
N HIS A 106 -10.64 12.20 -1.75
CA HIS A 106 -11.81 11.55 -1.15
C HIS A 106 -11.61 11.31 0.34
N GLY A 107 -12.73 11.34 1.07
CA GLY A 107 -12.76 11.17 2.50
C GLY A 107 -12.49 12.46 3.28
N GLU A 108 -12.52 12.32 4.59
CA GLU A 108 -12.30 13.40 5.54
C GLU A 108 -11.56 12.88 6.78
N PRO A 109 -10.82 13.74 7.50
CA PRO A 109 -10.24 13.37 8.78
C PRO A 109 -11.33 12.82 9.71
N HIS A 110 -11.12 11.63 10.28
CA HIS A 110 -12.08 11.05 11.22
C HIS A 110 -12.00 11.82 12.54
N PRO A 111 -13.06 12.54 12.95
CA PRO A 111 -13.03 13.25 14.21
C PRO A 111 -12.92 12.26 15.38
N GLY A 112 -12.06 12.57 16.36
CA GLY A 112 -11.92 11.78 17.59
C GLY A 112 -11.01 10.56 17.53
N LEU A 113 -10.38 10.26 16.37
CA LEU A 113 -9.31 9.27 16.33
C LEU A 113 -7.95 9.94 16.54
N GLU A 114 -7.15 9.38 17.43
CA GLU A 114 -5.76 9.80 17.62
C GLU A 114 -4.97 9.57 16.32
N PRO A 115 -4.12 10.54 15.91
CA PRO A 115 -3.25 10.37 14.76
C PRO A 115 -2.39 9.10 14.86
N PHE A 116 -2.36 8.31 13.79
CA PHE A 116 -1.55 7.11 13.71
C PHE A 116 -0.05 7.46 13.74
N CYS A 117 0.69 6.84 14.65
CA CYS A 117 2.14 6.97 14.74
C CYS A 117 2.78 5.59 14.60
N ALA A 118 3.61 5.42 13.57
CA ALA A 118 4.29 4.15 13.26
C ALA A 118 5.52 3.92 14.16
N GLN A 119 5.33 3.99 15.48
CA GLN A 119 6.41 4.00 16.49
C GLN A 119 7.34 2.78 16.40
N GLN A 120 6.82 1.62 15.96
CA GLN A 120 7.57 0.37 15.91
C GLN A 120 8.44 0.20 14.66
N VAL A 121 8.25 1.02 13.61
CA VAL A 121 8.92 0.84 12.31
C VAL A 121 10.36 1.37 12.32
N ASN A 122 10.75 2.11 13.35
CA ASN A 122 12.09 2.70 13.50
C ASN A 122 12.79 2.30 14.81
N ARG A 123 12.90 1.00 15.11
CA ARG A 123 13.84 0.53 16.17
C ARG A 123 15.30 0.55 15.69
N GLY A 124 15.76 1.66 15.10
CA GLY A 124 17.13 1.84 14.60
C GLY A 124 17.43 3.27 14.17
N GLU A 125 18.71 3.60 13.93
CA GLU A 125 19.22 4.95 13.61
C GLU A 125 18.76 5.52 12.23
N SER A 126 17.87 4.83 11.50
CA SER A 126 17.43 5.28 10.19
C SER A 126 16.33 6.36 10.27
N LYS A 127 16.45 7.34 9.37
CA LYS A 127 15.78 8.65 9.31
C LYS A 127 14.35 8.71 9.90
N ARG A 128 14.11 9.74 10.74
CA ARG A 128 12.85 10.19 11.39
C ARG A 128 11.58 10.32 10.53
N ARG A 129 11.60 10.01 9.23
CA ARG A 129 10.52 10.30 8.26
C ARG A 129 9.20 9.57 8.52
N TYR A 130 9.22 8.48 9.31
CA TYR A 130 8.01 7.72 9.68
C TYR A 130 7.53 7.96 11.13
N ILE A 131 8.10 8.95 11.84
CA ILE A 131 7.74 9.28 13.23
C ILE A 131 6.57 10.27 13.29
N GLU A 132 6.37 11.05 12.23
CA GLU A 132 5.29 12.05 12.19
C GLU A 132 3.94 11.36 12.28
N ALA A 133 3.14 11.78 13.25
CA ALA A 133 1.77 11.33 13.40
C ALA A 133 0.98 11.69 12.13
N ARG A 134 0.13 10.78 11.68
CA ARG A 134 -0.70 10.93 10.48
C ARG A 134 -2.16 10.88 10.87
N GLU A 135 -2.93 11.86 10.42
CA GLU A 135 -4.38 11.84 10.61
C GLU A 135 -4.97 10.56 10.02
N VAL A 136 -5.94 9.99 10.74
CA VAL A 136 -6.73 8.86 10.24
C VAL A 136 -7.93 9.45 9.50
N TRP A 137 -8.16 8.98 8.28
CA TRP A 137 -9.22 9.49 7.42
C TRP A 137 -10.30 8.42 7.22
N SER A 138 -11.55 8.86 7.23
CA SER A 138 -12.70 8.07 6.84
C SER A 138 -12.94 8.22 5.35
N LEU A 139 -13.02 7.10 4.64
CA LEU A 139 -13.44 7.09 3.25
C LEU A 139 -14.94 6.80 3.19
N HIS A 140 -15.72 7.79 2.77
CA HIS A 140 -17.15 7.61 2.54
C HIS A 140 -17.34 7.01 1.14
N TYR A 141 -17.68 5.72 1.08
CA TYR A 141 -17.99 5.02 -0.18
C TYR A 141 -19.22 4.13 0.01
N GLU A 142 -19.98 3.92 -1.07
CA GLU A 142 -21.17 3.07 -1.02
C GLU A 142 -20.80 1.62 -0.65
N GLY A 143 -21.48 1.06 0.34
CA GLY A 143 -21.26 -0.32 0.78
C GLY A 143 -20.66 -0.47 2.18
N THR A 144 -20.29 0.61 2.88
CA THR A 144 -20.12 0.56 4.33
C THR A 144 -21.51 0.61 4.99
N ARG A 145 -21.88 -0.42 5.76
CA ARG A 145 -23.08 -0.34 6.61
C ARG A 145 -22.73 0.54 7.82
N PRO A 146 -23.68 1.35 8.33
CA PRO A 146 -23.49 2.11 9.56
C PRO A 146 -23.20 1.21 10.76
#